data_AF-A0A945Z2H9-F1
#
_entry.id   AF-A0A945Z2H9-F1
#
_cell.length_a   1.000
_cell.length_b   1.000
_cell.length_c   1.000
_cell.angle_alpha   90.00
_cell.angle_beta   90.00
_cell.angle_gamma   90.00
#
_symmetry.space_group_name_H-M   'P 1'
#
loop_
_entity.id
_entity.type
_entity.pdbx_description
1 polymer ?
#
loop_
_entity_poly.entity_id
_entity_poly.type
_entity_poly.pdbx_seq_one_letter_code
_entity_poly.pdbx_strand_id
1 'polypeptide(L)'
;AAYKKYHWGEEERWQERCPDVRIESGRVPIQKLIDQNMLTIYSYDSTGILESLALNIPIMCFWHKGMDDFLPSAKPYYKLLRNAGILHDSPEQAAAMVTRHCRNVGEWWESPKVQTAREQFCAQYARIEKKPVRTLKHLLTLHESNQI
;
A
#
# COMPACT_ATOMS: atom_id res chain seq x y z
N ALA A 1 0.83 -20.67 11.44
CA ALA A 1 1.05 -19.29 11.90
C ALA A 1 0.32 -19.07 13.22
N ALA A 2 0.86 -18.23 14.12
CA ALA A 2 0.34 -18.02 15.47
C ALA A 2 -1.13 -17.60 15.52
N TYR A 3 -1.60 -16.80 14.55
CA TYR A 3 -3.01 -16.37 14.44
C TYR A 3 -4.01 -17.55 14.30
N LYS A 4 -3.57 -18.73 13.84
CA LYS A 4 -4.43 -19.93 13.77
C LYS A 4 -4.54 -20.68 15.09
N LYS A 5 -3.66 -20.38 16.05
CA LYS A 5 -3.55 -21.08 17.34
C LYS A 5 -4.07 -20.25 18.51
N TYR A 6 -4.08 -18.93 18.37
CA TYR A 6 -4.43 -18.00 19.43
C TYR A 6 -5.61 -17.16 19.01
N HIS A 7 -6.57 -17.06 19.93
CA HIS A 7 -7.76 -16.26 19.77
C HIS A 7 -7.54 -14.90 20.42
N TRP A 8 -7.21 -13.89 19.61
CA TRP A 8 -6.84 -12.54 20.09
C TRP A 8 -8.05 -11.63 20.37
N GLY A 9 -9.26 -12.13 20.15
CA GLY A 9 -10.50 -11.36 20.38
C GLY A 9 -10.77 -10.28 19.33
N GLU A 10 -10.12 -10.36 18.16
CA GLU A 10 -10.25 -9.34 17.11
C GLU A 10 -11.66 -9.36 16.49
N GLU A 11 -12.22 -10.56 16.28
CA GLU A 11 -13.54 -10.73 15.72
C GLU A 11 -14.63 -10.16 16.63
N GLU A 12 -14.59 -10.45 17.93
CA GLU A 12 -15.53 -9.91 18.92
C GLU A 12 -15.43 -8.39 19.00
N ARG A 13 -14.22 -7.83 19.02
CA ARG A 13 -14.02 -6.37 19.05
C ARG A 13 -14.63 -5.67 17.85
N TRP A 14 -14.50 -6.28 16.67
CA TRP A 14 -15.12 -5.76 15.45
C TRP A 14 -16.63 -5.91 15.49
N GLN A 15 -17.16 -7.06 15.94
CA GLN A 15 -18.60 -7.27 16.07
C GLN A 15 -19.25 -6.32 17.10
N GLU A 16 -18.56 -6.02 18.21
CA GLU A 16 -19.03 -5.08 19.24
C GLU A 16 -19.13 -3.63 18.72
N ARG A 17 -18.20 -3.21 17.85
CA ARG A 17 -18.10 -1.81 17.38
C ARG A 17 -18.67 -1.56 16.00
N CYS A 18 -18.67 -2.56 15.14
CA CYS A 18 -19.10 -2.49 13.75
C CYS A 18 -19.70 -3.85 13.33
N PRO A 19 -20.91 -4.20 13.81
CA PRO A 19 -21.48 -5.54 13.62
C PRO A 19 -21.70 -5.91 12.15
N ASP A 20 -21.85 -4.92 11.27
CA ASP A 20 -22.05 -5.13 9.84
C ASP A 20 -20.75 -5.36 9.06
N VAL A 21 -19.58 -5.25 9.71
CA VAL A 21 -18.29 -5.43 9.04
C VAL A 21 -18.10 -6.90 8.67
N ARG A 22 -17.72 -7.15 7.42
CA ARG A 22 -17.37 -8.49 6.95
C ARG A 22 -15.92 -8.77 7.30
N ILE A 23 -15.70 -9.75 8.17
CA ILE A 23 -14.37 -10.18 8.60
C ILE A 23 -13.97 -11.40 7.77
N GLU A 24 -12.83 -11.32 7.10
CA GLU A 24 -12.27 -12.46 6.37
C GLU A 24 -11.23 -13.18 7.23
N SER A 25 -11.35 -14.52 7.31
CA SER A 25 -10.62 -15.40 8.24
C SER A 25 -9.20 -15.84 7.79
N GLY A 26 -8.63 -15.17 6.80
CA GLY A 26 -7.38 -15.50 6.11
C GLY A 26 -7.48 -16.72 5.17
N ARG A 27 -8.66 -17.05 4.63
CA ARG A 27 -8.88 -18.24 3.79
C ARG A 27 -8.98 -17.92 2.31
N VAL A 28 -9.52 -16.76 1.97
CA VAL A 28 -9.63 -16.32 0.58
C VAL A 28 -8.30 -15.73 0.12
N PRO A 29 -7.79 -16.07 -1.09
CA PRO A 29 -6.61 -15.40 -1.65
C PRO A 29 -6.82 -13.89 -1.74
N ILE A 30 -5.86 -13.11 -1.24
CA ILE A 30 -5.97 -11.65 -1.16
C ILE A 30 -6.28 -11.00 -2.51
N GLN A 31 -5.73 -11.52 -3.61
CA GLN A 31 -6.01 -11.01 -4.95
C GLN A 31 -7.50 -11.07 -5.30
N LYS A 32 -8.19 -12.16 -4.93
CA LYS A 32 -9.64 -12.27 -5.17
C LYS A 32 -10.43 -11.24 -4.37
N LEU A 33 -9.98 -10.92 -3.17
CA LEU A 33 -10.61 -9.89 -2.35
C LEU A 33 -10.38 -8.51 -2.97
N ILE A 34 -9.17 -8.22 -3.43
CA ILE A 34 -8.84 -6.96 -4.10
C ILE A 34 -9.69 -6.79 -5.36
N ASP A 35 -9.80 -7.81 -6.21
CA ASP A 35 -10.59 -7.77 -7.46
C ASP A 35 -12.09 -7.51 -7.22
N GLN A 36 -12.59 -7.82 -6.01
CA GLN A 36 -13.98 -7.62 -5.61
C GLN A 36 -14.25 -6.24 -4.98
N ASN A 37 -13.21 -5.43 -4.78
CA ASN A 37 -13.31 -4.12 -4.12
C ASN A 37 -12.80 -3.01 -5.02
N MET A 38 -13.43 -1.84 -4.94
CA MET A 38 -13.03 -0.67 -5.76
C MET A 38 -11.82 0.07 -5.18
N LEU A 39 -11.54 -0.12 -3.89
CA LEU A 39 -10.50 0.59 -3.14
C LEU A 39 -10.03 -0.29 -1.98
N THR A 40 -8.71 -0.42 -1.82
CA THR A 40 -8.11 -1.07 -0.65
C THR A 40 -7.47 -0.03 0.28
N ILE A 41 -7.66 -0.17 1.60
CA ILE A 41 -7.13 0.79 2.59
C ILE A 41 -6.11 0.10 3.49
N TYR A 42 -4.93 0.69 3.60
CA TYR A 42 -3.86 0.24 4.51
C TYR A 42 -3.71 1.19 5.69
N SER A 43 -3.68 0.65 6.91
CA SER A 43 -3.55 1.42 8.16
C SER A 43 -2.12 1.53 8.69
N TYR A 44 -1.15 1.00 7.95
CA TYR A 44 0.28 1.04 8.27
C TYR A 44 1.13 0.84 7.01
N ASP A 45 2.41 1.20 7.09
CA ASP A 45 3.37 0.99 6.01
C ASP A 45 3.66 -0.50 5.83
N SER A 46 3.24 -1.08 4.70
CA SER A 46 3.22 -2.52 4.48
C SER A 46 3.63 -2.87 3.04
N THR A 47 4.06 -4.11 2.82
CA THR A 47 4.40 -4.59 1.47
C THR A 47 3.19 -4.59 0.53
N GLY A 48 1.97 -4.70 1.06
CA GLY A 48 0.74 -4.63 0.28
C GLY A 48 0.56 -3.28 -0.44
N ILE A 49 1.09 -2.20 0.12
CA ILE A 49 1.13 -0.89 -0.55
C ILE A 49 2.02 -0.97 -1.80
N LEU A 50 3.22 -1.52 -1.66
CA LEU A 50 4.18 -1.64 -2.77
C LEU A 50 3.63 -2.51 -3.89
N GLU A 51 3.07 -3.67 -3.52
CA GLU A 51 2.45 -4.62 -4.45
C GLU A 51 1.28 -3.99 -5.21
N SER A 52 0.36 -3.33 -4.49
CA SER A 52 -0.82 -2.71 -5.10
C SER A 52 -0.45 -1.54 -6.02
N LEU A 53 0.48 -0.68 -5.61
CA LEU A 53 0.96 0.43 -6.44
C LEU A 53 1.63 -0.09 -7.73
N ALA A 54 2.46 -1.14 -7.62
CA ALA A 54 3.10 -1.75 -8.78
C ALA A 54 2.10 -2.38 -9.75
N LEU A 55 1.01 -2.96 -9.22
CA LEU A 55 -0.07 -3.55 -10.02
C LEU A 55 -1.11 -2.54 -10.52
N ASN A 56 -0.92 -1.24 -10.27
CA ASN A 56 -1.90 -0.19 -10.56
C ASN A 56 -3.29 -0.43 -9.93
N ILE A 57 -3.32 -0.91 -8.69
CA ILE A 57 -4.56 -1.16 -7.96
C ILE A 57 -4.89 0.07 -7.12
N PRO A 58 -6.14 0.58 -7.13
CA PRO A 58 -6.54 1.71 -6.32
C PRO A 58 -6.40 1.45 -4.82
N ILE A 59 -5.57 2.27 -4.17
CA ILE A 59 -5.34 2.19 -2.72
C ILE A 59 -5.39 3.57 -2.07
N MET A 60 -5.71 3.58 -0.78
CA MET A 60 -5.39 4.66 0.14
C MET A 60 -4.63 4.07 1.32
N CYS A 61 -3.78 4.88 1.93
CA CYS A 61 -3.10 4.50 3.15
C CYS A 61 -3.06 5.65 4.14
N PHE A 62 -3.04 5.31 5.41
CA PHE A 62 -2.84 6.25 6.50
C PHE A 62 -2.08 5.55 7.60
N TRP A 63 -1.32 6.31 8.39
CA TRP A 63 -0.78 5.80 9.63
C TRP A 63 -0.50 6.94 10.60
N HIS A 64 -0.57 6.60 11.88
CA HIS A 64 -0.34 7.54 12.96
C HIS A 64 1.11 8.05 12.93
N LYS A 65 1.32 9.36 13.19
CA LYS A 65 2.61 10.09 13.19
C LYS A 65 3.20 10.51 11.83
N GLY A 66 2.49 10.31 10.72
CA GLY A 66 2.94 10.84 9.42
C GLY A 66 4.31 10.33 8.99
N MET A 67 5.23 11.22 8.57
CA MET A 67 6.54 10.86 7.99
C MET A 67 7.73 11.23 8.89
N ASP A 68 7.53 11.43 10.18
CA ASP A 68 8.59 11.89 11.07
C ASP A 68 9.71 10.86 11.20
N ASP A 69 9.33 9.59 11.38
CA ASP A 69 10.23 8.44 11.54
C ASP A 69 10.86 7.94 10.23
N PHE A 70 10.55 8.58 9.10
CA PHE A 70 11.00 8.10 7.80
C PHE A 70 12.44 8.51 7.55
N LEU A 71 13.19 7.64 6.86
CA LEU A 71 14.52 8.00 6.36
C LEU A 71 14.42 9.29 5.52
N PRO A 72 15.33 10.28 5.70
CA PRO A 72 15.31 11.52 4.94
C PRO A 72 15.26 11.30 3.42
N SER A 73 15.91 10.23 2.93
CA SER A 73 15.90 9.82 1.52
C SER A 73 14.54 9.31 1.02
N ALA A 74 13.69 8.79 1.91
CA ALA A 74 12.37 8.27 1.57
C ALA A 74 11.28 9.34 1.60
N LYS A 75 11.42 10.36 2.46
CA LYS A 75 10.42 11.43 2.62
C LYS A 75 9.96 12.06 1.30
N PRO A 76 10.83 12.36 0.31
CA PRO A 76 10.40 12.94 -0.95
C PRO A 76 9.37 12.08 -1.69
N TYR A 77 9.54 10.76 -1.70
CA TYR A 77 8.67 9.84 -2.44
C TYR A 77 7.31 9.66 -1.75
N TYR A 78 7.29 9.54 -0.41
CA TYR A 78 6.02 9.48 0.31
C TYR A 78 5.26 10.82 0.29
N LYS A 79 5.96 11.96 0.17
CA LYS A 79 5.31 13.25 -0.12
C LYS A 79 4.59 13.25 -1.47
N LEU A 80 5.09 12.54 -2.49
CA LEU A 80 4.37 12.38 -3.77
C LEU A 80 3.02 11.71 -3.54
N LEU A 81 3.02 10.59 -2.81
CA LEU A 81 1.80 9.85 -2.46
C LEU A 81 0.83 10.72 -1.63
N ARG A 82 1.36 11.48 -0.66
CA ARG A 82 0.54 12.40 0.15
C ARG A 82 -0.10 13.49 -0.70
N ASN A 83 0.69 14.14 -1.56
CA ASN A 83 0.21 15.21 -2.43
C ASN A 83 -0.83 14.71 -3.44
N ALA A 84 -0.72 13.46 -3.90
CA ALA A 84 -1.70 12.80 -4.77
C ALA A 84 -2.98 12.38 -4.03
N GLY A 85 -2.99 12.41 -2.69
CA GLY A 85 -4.11 11.95 -1.88
C GLY A 85 -4.18 10.43 -1.75
N ILE A 86 -3.07 9.72 -1.98
CA ILE A 86 -2.94 8.27 -1.72
C ILE A 86 -2.60 8.05 -0.24
N LEU A 87 -1.71 8.87 0.31
CA LEU A 87 -1.29 8.82 1.71
C LEU A 87 -1.92 9.94 2.54
N HIS A 88 -2.47 9.60 3.70
CA HIS A 88 -3.05 10.52 4.68
C HIS A 88 -2.38 10.43 6.05
N ASP A 89 -2.50 11.51 6.83
CA ASP A 89 -1.90 11.60 8.17
C ASP A 89 -2.80 11.01 9.27
N SER A 90 -4.07 10.74 8.97
CA SER A 90 -5.03 10.23 9.93
C SER A 90 -6.16 9.41 9.28
N PRO A 91 -6.82 8.51 10.04
CA PRO A 91 -7.99 7.79 9.56
C PRO A 91 -9.14 8.72 9.16
N GLU A 92 -9.32 9.87 9.83
CA GLU A 92 -10.36 10.85 9.52
C GLU A 92 -10.14 11.49 8.15
N GLN A 93 -8.89 11.84 7.82
CA GLN A 93 -8.53 12.36 6.51
C GLN A 93 -8.79 11.32 5.40
N ALA A 94 -8.40 10.05 5.66
CA ALA A 94 -8.67 8.96 4.72
C ALA A 94 -10.18 8.77 4.52
N ALA A 95 -10.98 8.76 5.59
CA ALA A 95 -12.43 8.61 5.52
C ALA A 95 -13.10 9.76 4.76
N ALA A 96 -12.62 11.01 4.94
CA ALA A 96 -13.11 12.16 4.18
C ALA A 96 -12.83 12.00 2.67
N MET A 97 -11.66 11.47 2.31
CA MET A 97 -11.29 11.20 0.92
C MET A 97 -12.09 10.05 0.31
N VAL A 98 -12.33 8.98 1.08
CA VAL A 98 -13.24 7.90 0.67
C VAL A 98 -14.63 8.48 0.39
N THR A 99 -15.18 9.29 1.30
CA THR A 99 -16.51 9.89 1.11
C THR A 99 -16.58 10.78 -0.13
N ARG A 100 -15.50 11.52 -0.41
CA ARG A 100 -15.40 12.39 -1.58
C ARG A 100 -15.36 11.62 -2.89
N HIS A 101 -14.63 10.50 -2.93
CA HIS A 101 -14.35 9.74 -4.15
C HIS A 101 -15.16 8.43 -4.27
N CYS A 102 -15.98 8.07 -3.29
CA CYS A 102 -16.68 6.77 -3.25
C CYS A 102 -17.55 6.50 -4.47
N ARG A 103 -18.07 7.55 -5.12
CA ARG A 103 -18.88 7.43 -6.34
C ARG A 103 -18.05 7.15 -7.58
N ASN A 104 -16.78 7.56 -7.61
CA ASN A 104 -15.90 7.38 -8.76
C ASN A 104 -14.42 7.30 -8.36
N VAL A 105 -14.05 6.19 -7.71
CA VAL A 105 -12.65 5.93 -7.33
C VAL A 105 -11.76 5.86 -8.59
N GLY A 106 -12.28 5.30 -9.68
CA GLY A 106 -11.56 5.16 -10.95
C GLY A 106 -11.11 6.50 -11.53
N GLU A 107 -11.99 7.52 -11.57
CA GLU A 107 -11.63 8.84 -12.09
C GLU A 107 -10.52 9.53 -11.29
N TRP A 108 -10.56 9.43 -9.95
CA TRP A 108 -9.48 9.94 -9.12
C TRP A 108 -8.19 9.16 -9.34
N TRP A 109 -8.27 7.83 -9.34
CA TRP A 109 -7.11 6.95 -9.45
C TRP A 109 -6.39 7.10 -10.79
N GLU A 110 -7.14 7.17 -11.89
CA GLU A 110 -6.61 7.33 -13.26
C GLU A 110 -6.21 8.78 -13.58
N SER A 111 -6.38 9.70 -12.64
CA SER A 111 -5.95 11.08 -12.86
C SER A 111 -4.43 11.18 -13.08
N PRO A 112 -3.95 12.07 -13.97
CA PRO A 112 -2.52 12.22 -14.24
C PRO A 112 -1.69 12.49 -12.98
N LYS A 113 -2.27 13.21 -12.02
CA LYS A 113 -1.64 13.53 -10.74
C LYS A 113 -1.36 12.26 -9.92
N VAL A 114 -2.34 11.36 -9.81
CA VAL A 114 -2.22 10.12 -9.04
C VAL A 114 -1.29 9.13 -9.75
N GLN A 115 -1.49 8.94 -11.05
CA GLN A 115 -0.69 8.02 -11.86
C GLN A 115 0.79 8.41 -11.87
N THR A 116 1.11 9.70 -12.01
CA THR A 116 2.50 10.22 -11.98
C THR A 116 3.16 9.97 -10.62
N ALA A 117 2.45 10.26 -9.52
CA ALA A 117 2.97 10.04 -8.17
C ALA A 117 3.25 8.55 -7.91
N ARG A 118 2.32 7.68 -8.32
CA ARG A 118 2.47 6.21 -8.24
C ARG A 118 3.69 5.74 -9.03
N GLU A 119 3.84 6.16 -10.28
CA GLU A 119 4.96 5.74 -11.14
C GLU A 119 6.31 6.14 -10.56
N GLN A 120 6.44 7.39 -10.12
CA GLN A 120 7.67 7.89 -9.48
C GLN A 120 8.00 7.13 -8.20
N PHE A 121 6.99 6.82 -7.38
CA PHE A 121 7.18 6.01 -6.18
C PHE A 121 7.60 4.58 -6.52
N CYS A 122 6.93 3.94 -7.49
CA CYS A 122 7.22 2.56 -7.91
C CYS A 122 8.61 2.44 -8.52
N ALA A 123 9.07 3.43 -9.29
CA ALA A 123 10.41 3.42 -9.86
C ALA A 123 11.51 3.27 -8.80
N GLN A 124 11.27 3.78 -7.59
CA GLN A 124 12.18 3.69 -6.46
C GLN A 124 11.95 2.46 -5.57
N TYR A 125 10.70 2.18 -5.18
CA TYR A 125 10.40 1.21 -4.11
C TYR A 125 9.67 -0.05 -4.56
N ALA A 126 9.07 -0.06 -5.76
CA ALA A 126 8.24 -1.15 -6.24
C ALA A 126 8.48 -1.44 -7.74
N ARG A 127 9.74 -1.38 -8.17
CA ARG A 127 10.11 -1.50 -9.58
C ARG A 127 9.88 -2.92 -10.07
N ILE A 128 8.99 -3.08 -11.04
CA ILE A 128 8.80 -4.36 -11.72
C ILE A 128 10.02 -4.63 -12.62
N GLU A 129 10.79 -5.65 -12.27
CA GLU A 129 11.94 -6.11 -13.03
C GLU A 129 11.56 -7.32 -13.89
N LYS A 130 11.88 -7.28 -15.19
CA LYS A 130 11.56 -8.37 -16.13
C LYS A 130 12.43 -9.60 -15.90
N LYS A 131 13.65 -9.42 -15.39
CA LYS A 131 14.60 -10.52 -15.13
C LYS A 131 15.15 -10.43 -13.70
N PRO A 132 14.30 -10.58 -12.66
CA PRO A 132 14.64 -10.23 -11.28
C PRO A 132 15.85 -11.00 -10.77
N VAL A 133 15.92 -12.31 -11.06
CA VAL A 133 17.05 -13.16 -10.67
C VAL A 133 18.36 -12.71 -11.33
N ARG A 134 18.34 -12.34 -12.61
CA ARG A 134 19.53 -11.88 -13.34
C ARG A 134 19.99 -10.52 -12.84
N THR A 135 19.06 -9.59 -12.64
CA THR A 135 19.36 -8.25 -12.11
C THR A 135 19.92 -8.34 -10.70
N LEU A 136 19.29 -9.13 -9.83
CA LEU A 136 19.77 -9.33 -8.47
C LEU A 136 21.16 -9.97 -8.44
N LYS A 137 21.40 -11.02 -9.23
CA LYS A 137 22.73 -11.63 -9.36
C LYS A 137 23.76 -10.59 -9.76
N HIS A 138 23.48 -9.81 -10.80
CA HIS A 138 24.38 -8.77 -11.27
C HIS A 138 24.70 -7.76 -10.16
N LEU A 139 23.68 -7.22 -9.49
CA LEU A 139 23.82 -6.25 -8.40
C LEU A 139 24.69 -6.77 -7.25
N LEU A 140 24.51 -8.04 -6.86
CA LEU A 140 25.30 -8.66 -5.79
C LEU A 140 26.76 -8.89 -6.20
N THR A 141 27.03 -9.13 -7.48
CA THR A 141 28.40 -9.35 -8.00
C THR A 141 29.09 -8.07 -8.49
N LEU A 142 28.41 -6.91 -8.50
CA LEU A 142 28.96 -5.65 -9.01
C LEU A 142 30.24 -5.20 -8.29
N HIS A 143 30.38 -5.53 -7.01
CA HIS A 143 31.56 -5.17 -6.21
C HIS A 143 32.80 -6.02 -6.55
N GLU A 144 32.63 -7.21 -7.15
CA GLU A 144 33.75 -8.06 -7.57
C GLU A 144 34.45 -7.51 -8.83
N SER A 145 33.84 -6.55 -9.53
CA SER A 145 34.35 -5.98 -10.79
C SER A 145 35.07 -4.62 -10.63
N ASN A 146 34.99 -3.98 -9.46
CA ASN A 146 35.56 -2.65 -9.18
C ASN A 146 36.83 -2.70 -8.30
N GLN A 147 37.46 -3.87 -8.17
CA GLN A 147 38.74 -4.07 -7.45
C GLN A 147 39.90 -4.51 -8.37
N ILE A 148 39.84 -4.20 -9.67
CA ILE A 148 40.96 -4.40 -10.61
C ILE A 148 41.43 -3.04 -11.13
#